data_AF-A0A6U1P9T9-F1
#
_entry.id   AF-A0A6U1P9T9-F1
#
_cell.length_a   1.000
_cell.length_b   1.000
_cell.length_c   1.000
_cell.angle_alpha   90.00
_cell.angle_beta   90.00
_cell.angle_gamma   90.00
#
_symmetry.space_group_name_H-M   'P 1'
#
loop_
_entity.id
_entity.type
_entity.pdbx_description
1 polymer ?
#
loop_
_entity_poly.entity_id
_entity_poly.type
_entity_poly.pdbx_seq_one_letter_code
_entity_poly.pdbx_strand_id
1 'polypeptide(L)'
;IGIVKLMGRSSGYIAAHATLASGDVDLCLIPEAPLVLRGQLGCLEHLARRIEEKGHAVVVVAEGAGEDVMPDTGKRDAGGNKVLPKIGEFMKKQIDSYFKEIGKPATIKYIDPSYMIRSVPANSDDALYCYKLAQNAVHGAMAGFTAFTVGMVGNRLVYIPIPELTKTSPRTMAPHGRTWERVLGATRQPNTVDNNKRKMTISPVI
;
A
#
# COMPACT_ATOMS: atom_id res chain seq x y z
N ILE A 1 -8.81 17.34 -7.31
CA ILE A 1 -8.19 16.00 -7.12
C ILE A 1 -7.23 16.07 -5.95
N GLY A 2 -7.47 15.27 -4.90
CA GLY A 2 -6.57 15.14 -3.76
C GLY A 2 -5.74 13.88 -3.87
N ILE A 3 -4.41 13.99 -3.86
CA ILE A 3 -3.48 12.85 -3.86
C ILE A 3 -2.88 12.73 -2.46
N VAL A 4 -3.08 11.58 -1.82
CA VAL A 4 -2.55 11.28 -0.50
C VAL A 4 -1.54 10.14 -0.62
N LYS A 5 -0.27 10.42 -0.33
CA LYS A 5 0.75 9.36 -0.25
C LYS A 5 0.69 8.69 1.11
N LEU A 6 0.59 7.37 1.14
CA LEU A 6 0.64 6.57 2.36
C LEU A 6 1.89 5.67 2.39
N MET A 7 2.20 5.18 3.59
CA MET A 7 3.23 4.17 3.79
C MET A 7 2.90 2.91 2.99
N GLY A 8 3.92 2.21 2.50
CA GLY A 8 3.74 0.98 1.74
C GLY A 8 4.85 0.74 0.73
N ARG A 9 6.08 0.56 1.24
CA ARG A 9 7.28 0.35 0.42
C ARG A 9 7.20 -0.89 -0.47
N SER A 10 6.85 -2.03 0.12
CA SER A 10 6.80 -3.32 -0.58
C SER A 10 5.41 -3.94 -0.53
N SER A 11 4.50 -3.37 0.27
CA SER A 11 3.14 -3.86 0.36
C SER A 11 2.13 -2.75 0.66
N GLY A 12 0.94 -2.89 0.06
CA GLY A 12 -0.14 -1.91 0.09
C GLY A 12 -1.13 -2.01 1.26
N TYR A 13 -0.87 -2.78 2.32
CA TYR A 13 -1.85 -2.99 3.40
C TYR A 13 -2.42 -1.68 3.97
N ILE A 14 -1.56 -0.69 4.27
CA ILE A 14 -2.00 0.60 4.82
C ILE A 14 -2.88 1.35 3.82
N ALA A 15 -2.48 1.41 2.54
CA ALA A 15 -3.24 2.08 1.49
C ALA A 15 -4.61 1.42 1.25
N ALA A 16 -4.65 0.09 1.20
CA ALA A 16 -5.88 -0.67 1.02
C ALA A 16 -6.84 -0.51 2.23
N HIS A 17 -6.33 -0.66 3.46
CA HIS A 17 -7.16 -0.52 4.64
C HIS A 17 -7.63 0.92 4.86
N ALA A 18 -6.79 1.92 4.61
CA ALA A 18 -7.21 3.33 4.65
C ALA A 18 -8.29 3.63 3.61
N THR A 19 -8.17 3.07 2.40
CA THR A 19 -9.19 3.18 1.35
C THR A 19 -10.54 2.61 1.79
N LEU A 20 -10.53 1.39 2.34
CA LEU A 20 -11.75 0.73 2.82
C LEU A 20 -12.37 1.44 4.03
N ALA A 21 -11.54 1.94 4.95
CA ALA A 21 -12.00 2.62 6.15
C ALA A 21 -12.56 4.02 5.85
N SER A 22 -11.96 4.75 4.90
CA SER A 22 -12.40 6.08 4.52
C SER A 22 -13.69 6.06 3.71
N GLY A 23 -13.85 5.14 2.75
CA GLY A 23 -15.02 5.10 1.86
C GLY A 23 -15.07 6.19 0.79
N ASP A 24 -14.25 7.24 0.89
CA ASP A 24 -14.22 8.38 -0.04
C ASP A 24 -13.16 8.27 -1.15
N VAL A 25 -12.35 7.22 -1.12
CA VAL A 25 -11.26 7.03 -2.09
C VAL A 25 -11.80 6.57 -3.44
N ASP A 26 -11.36 7.21 -4.52
CA ASP A 26 -11.76 6.90 -5.89
C ASP A 26 -10.71 6.12 -6.67
N LEU A 27 -9.46 6.18 -6.24
CA LEU A 27 -8.34 5.45 -6.83
C LEU A 27 -7.34 5.09 -5.74
N CYS A 28 -7.05 3.80 -5.56
CA CYS A 28 -6.02 3.28 -4.67
C CYS A 28 -4.93 2.59 -5.48
N LEU A 29 -3.68 3.01 -5.29
CA LEU A 29 -2.51 2.44 -5.96
C LEU A 29 -1.61 1.75 -4.92
N ILE A 30 -1.28 0.48 -5.16
CA ILE A 30 -0.46 -0.37 -4.28
C ILE A 30 0.70 -1.00 -5.05
N PRO A 31 1.81 -1.38 -4.40
CA PRO A 31 2.96 -2.01 -5.07
C PRO A 31 2.61 -3.34 -5.76
N GLU A 32 1.62 -4.06 -5.25
CA GLU A 32 1.27 -5.40 -5.75
C GLU A 32 0.39 -5.39 -7.03
N ALA A 33 -0.12 -4.22 -7.43
CA ALA A 33 -0.96 -4.05 -8.61
C ALA A 33 -0.23 -3.15 -9.63
N PRO A 34 -0.08 -3.57 -10.91
CA PRO A 34 0.60 -2.76 -11.92
C PRO A 34 -0.06 -1.39 -12.12
N LEU A 35 0.76 -0.36 -12.32
CA LEU A 35 0.26 0.99 -12.57
C LEU A 35 0.03 1.20 -14.07
N VAL A 36 -1.23 1.25 -14.47
CA VAL A 36 -1.63 1.56 -15.86
C VAL A 36 -2.14 2.99 -15.91
N LEU A 37 -1.38 3.89 -16.56
CA LEU A 37 -1.75 5.31 -16.64
C LEU A 37 -2.87 5.58 -17.64
N ARG A 38 -2.81 4.95 -18.82
CA ARG A 38 -3.63 5.24 -20.02
C ARG A 38 -4.32 3.99 -20.54
N GLY A 39 -5.35 4.17 -21.35
CA GLY A 39 -6.06 3.11 -22.08
C GLY A 39 -7.26 2.55 -21.31
N GLN A 40 -7.75 1.37 -21.71
CA GLN A 40 -9.01 0.82 -21.16
C GLN A 40 -8.96 0.55 -19.64
N LEU A 41 -7.80 0.18 -19.12
CA LEU A 41 -7.55 0.01 -17.68
C LEU A 41 -6.80 1.19 -17.06
N GLY A 42 -6.72 2.32 -17.79
CA GLY A 42 -5.99 3.51 -17.40
C GLY A 42 -6.62 4.22 -16.20
N CYS A 43 -5.78 4.55 -15.21
CA CYS A 43 -6.25 5.28 -14.05
C CYS A 43 -6.59 6.74 -14.37
N LEU A 44 -6.00 7.33 -15.40
CA LEU A 44 -6.24 8.73 -15.76
C LEU A 44 -7.64 8.92 -16.35
N GLU A 45 -8.05 8.06 -17.28
CA GLU A 45 -9.40 8.00 -17.85
C GLU A 45 -10.45 7.74 -16.76
N HIS A 46 -10.15 6.83 -15.83
CA HIS A 46 -11.01 6.59 -14.67
C HIS A 46 -11.19 7.87 -13.82
N LEU A 47 -10.11 8.61 -13.55
CA LEU A 47 -10.20 9.86 -12.79
C LEU A 47 -10.99 10.94 -13.51
N ALA A 48 -10.86 11.06 -14.84
CA ALA A 48 -11.67 12.01 -15.62
C ALA A 48 -13.16 11.71 -15.47
N ARG A 49 -13.57 10.44 -15.61
CA ARG A 49 -14.95 10.02 -15.38
C ARG A 49 -15.43 10.33 -13.97
N ARG A 50 -14.60 10.07 -12.93
CA ARG A 50 -14.99 10.37 -11.54
C ARG A 50 -15.16 11.87 -11.28
N ILE A 51 -14.34 12.70 -11.89
CA ILE A 51 -14.47 14.16 -11.81
C ILE A 51 -15.75 14.64 -12.49
N GLU A 52 -16.13 14.06 -13.63
CA GLU A 52 -17.41 14.38 -14.28
C GLU A 52 -18.62 13.93 -13.44
N GLU A 53 -18.55 12.76 -12.80
CA GLU A 53 -19.63 12.22 -11.96
C GLU A 53 -19.80 12.97 -10.63
N LYS A 54 -18.69 13.35 -9.96
CA LYS A 54 -18.69 13.82 -8.57
C LYS A 54 -18.18 15.26 -8.37
N GLY A 55 -17.54 15.85 -9.37
CA GLY A 55 -16.82 17.13 -9.25
C GLY A 55 -15.50 17.07 -8.48
N HIS A 56 -15.16 15.93 -7.86
CA HIS A 56 -13.92 15.72 -7.12
C HIS A 56 -13.46 14.26 -7.22
N ALA A 57 -12.21 14.01 -6.86
CA ALA A 57 -11.66 12.66 -6.76
C ALA A 57 -10.54 12.59 -5.70
N VAL A 58 -10.53 11.51 -4.92
CA VAL A 58 -9.48 11.22 -3.94
C VAL A 58 -8.63 10.04 -4.42
N VAL A 59 -7.31 10.26 -4.47
CA VAL A 59 -6.31 9.27 -4.88
C VAL A 59 -5.44 8.93 -3.68
N VAL A 60 -5.41 7.65 -3.31
CA VAL A 60 -4.48 7.11 -2.33
C VAL A 60 -3.37 6.36 -3.07
N VAL A 61 -2.12 6.65 -2.73
CA VAL A 61 -0.96 6.00 -3.34
C VAL A 61 0.01 5.52 -2.28
N ALA A 62 0.29 4.22 -2.27
CA ALA A 62 1.38 3.67 -1.47
C ALA A 62 2.73 4.13 -2.04
N GLU A 63 3.69 4.44 -1.17
CA GLU A 63 5.00 4.98 -1.59
C GLU A 63 5.78 4.09 -2.57
N GLY A 64 5.59 2.77 -2.53
CA GLY A 64 6.19 1.80 -3.45
C GLY A 64 5.38 1.48 -4.71
N ALA A 65 4.21 2.11 -4.90
CA ALA A 65 3.44 1.92 -6.12
C ALA A 65 4.14 2.57 -7.32
N GLY A 66 4.00 1.99 -8.51
CA GLY A 66 4.49 2.60 -9.76
C GLY A 66 5.98 2.43 -10.04
N GLU A 67 6.71 1.58 -9.28
CA GLU A 67 8.10 1.23 -9.61
C GLU A 67 8.26 0.59 -11.00
N ASP A 68 7.19 0.03 -11.55
CA ASP A 68 7.11 -0.56 -12.89
C ASP A 68 7.14 0.48 -14.02
N VAL A 69 6.65 1.69 -13.77
CA VAL A 69 6.56 2.77 -14.78
C VAL A 69 7.55 3.91 -14.55
N MET A 70 8.18 3.95 -13.37
CA MET A 70 9.15 4.98 -13.01
C MET A 70 10.59 4.47 -13.18
N PRO A 71 11.50 5.29 -13.73
CA PRO A 71 12.89 4.90 -13.90
C PRO A 71 13.54 4.65 -12.54
N ASP A 72 14.32 3.57 -12.44
CA ASP A 72 15.14 3.31 -11.26
C ASP A 72 16.21 4.41 -11.12
N THR A 73 16.28 5.02 -9.94
CA THR A 73 17.28 6.05 -9.66
C THR A 73 18.66 5.47 -9.37
N GLY A 74 18.76 4.16 -9.11
CA GLY A 74 20.00 3.47 -8.72
C GLY A 74 20.56 3.91 -7.36
N LYS A 75 19.89 4.85 -6.67
CA LYS A 75 20.35 5.41 -5.40
C LYS A 75 20.01 4.45 -4.26
N ARG A 76 20.94 4.32 -3.33
CA ARG A 76 20.75 3.59 -2.07
C ARG A 76 20.90 4.54 -0.89
N ASP A 77 20.15 4.28 0.16
CA ASP A 77 20.30 4.98 1.44
C ASP A 77 21.52 4.46 2.22
N ALA A 78 21.81 5.07 3.36
CA ALA A 78 22.92 4.66 4.24
C ALA A 78 22.74 3.22 4.79
N GLY A 79 21.52 2.69 4.79
CA GLY A 79 21.21 1.31 5.16
C GLY A 79 21.28 0.33 3.98
N GLY A 80 21.72 0.78 2.80
CA GLY A 80 21.84 -0.04 1.60
C GLY A 80 20.51 -0.30 0.87
N ASN A 81 19.39 0.30 1.30
CA ASN A 81 18.11 0.09 0.66
C ASN A 81 17.90 1.01 -0.55
N LYS A 82 17.20 0.53 -1.58
CA LYS A 82 16.87 1.32 -2.79
C LYS A 82 15.99 2.52 -2.44
N VAL A 83 16.40 3.72 -2.84
CA VAL A 83 15.58 4.93 -2.69
C VAL A 83 14.44 4.88 -3.69
N LEU A 84 13.21 4.86 -3.18
CA LEU A 84 12.02 4.80 -4.02
C LEU A 84 11.83 6.10 -4.79
N PRO A 85 11.34 6.02 -6.04
CA PRO A 85 10.97 7.19 -6.78
C PRO A 85 9.77 7.89 -6.13
N LYS A 86 9.67 9.21 -6.32
CA LYS A 86 8.61 10.02 -5.71
C LYS A 86 7.28 9.87 -6.46
N ILE A 87 6.57 8.77 -6.21
CA ILE A 87 5.32 8.45 -6.90
C ILE A 87 4.24 9.54 -6.74
N GLY A 88 4.16 10.20 -5.59
CA GLY A 88 3.19 11.29 -5.37
C GLY A 88 3.41 12.48 -6.30
N GLU A 89 4.66 12.91 -6.48
CA GLU A 89 5.03 13.98 -7.41
C GLU A 89 4.84 13.54 -8.88
N PHE A 90 5.13 12.28 -9.19
CA PHE A 90 4.90 11.70 -10.50
C PHE A 90 3.42 11.69 -10.89
N MET A 91 2.56 11.16 -10.02
CA MET A 91 1.11 11.13 -10.25
C MET A 91 0.54 12.55 -10.39
N LYS A 92 1.01 13.50 -9.59
CA LYS A 92 0.62 14.92 -9.73
C LYS A 92 0.92 15.44 -11.13
N LYS A 93 2.13 15.19 -11.66
CA LYS A 93 2.53 15.62 -13.01
C LYS A 93 1.69 14.93 -14.10
N GLN A 94 1.53 13.61 -14.02
CA GLN A 94 0.77 12.85 -15.02
C GLN A 94 -0.71 13.27 -15.08
N ILE A 95 -1.34 13.46 -13.92
CA ILE A 95 -2.72 13.94 -13.84
C ILE A 95 -2.82 15.38 -14.39
N ASP A 96 -1.91 16.29 -14.00
CA ASP A 96 -1.92 17.67 -14.50
C ASP A 96 -1.78 17.74 -16.03
N SER A 97 -0.82 16.99 -16.59
CA SER A 97 -0.61 16.91 -18.03
C SER A 97 -1.83 16.36 -18.76
N TYR A 98 -2.46 15.31 -18.24
CA TYR A 98 -3.66 14.75 -18.86
C TYR A 98 -4.85 15.69 -18.85
N PHE A 99 -5.15 16.32 -17.72
CA PHE A 99 -6.33 17.18 -17.61
C PHE A 99 -6.17 18.46 -18.47
N LYS A 100 -4.93 18.90 -18.74
CA LYS A 100 -4.63 19.94 -19.73
C LYS A 100 -4.85 19.45 -21.17
N GLU A 101 -4.39 18.24 -21.49
CA GLU A 101 -4.55 17.61 -22.81
C GLU A 101 -6.02 17.49 -23.22
N ILE A 102 -6.90 17.10 -22.30
CA ILE A 102 -8.35 16.96 -22.55
C ILE A 102 -9.12 18.30 -22.46
N GLY A 103 -8.44 19.42 -22.23
CA GLY A 103 -9.05 20.75 -22.14
C GLY A 103 -9.91 20.99 -20.89
N LYS A 104 -9.76 20.18 -19.83
CA LYS A 104 -10.52 20.29 -18.57
C LYS A 104 -9.56 20.48 -17.40
N PRO A 105 -8.97 21.67 -17.18
CA PRO A 105 -7.97 21.84 -16.12
C PRO A 105 -8.57 21.56 -14.73
N ALA A 106 -7.91 20.69 -13.97
CA ALA A 106 -8.33 20.31 -12.62
C ALA A 106 -7.33 20.80 -11.57
N THR A 107 -7.83 21.24 -10.41
CA THR A 107 -6.95 21.60 -9.29
C THR A 107 -6.46 20.33 -8.58
N ILE A 108 -5.14 20.17 -8.49
CA ILE A 108 -4.50 19.00 -7.87
C ILE A 108 -3.79 19.42 -6.59
N LYS A 109 -4.12 18.77 -5.47
CA LYS A 109 -3.48 18.96 -4.17
C LYS A 109 -2.79 17.65 -3.78
N TYR A 110 -1.52 17.75 -3.41
CA TYR A 110 -0.72 16.62 -2.96
C TYR A 110 -0.48 16.74 -1.45
N ILE A 111 -0.73 15.66 -0.72
CA ILE A 111 -0.63 15.58 0.73
C ILE A 111 0.28 14.39 1.08
N ASP A 112 1.29 14.66 1.88
CA ASP A 112 2.23 13.66 2.38
C ASP A 112 2.21 13.64 3.92
N PRO A 113 1.27 12.88 4.53
CA PRO A 113 1.16 12.77 5.97
C PRO A 113 2.20 11.80 6.57
N SER A 114 3.25 11.41 5.84
CA SER A 114 4.21 10.39 6.29
C SER A 114 4.75 10.60 7.70
N TYR A 115 5.16 11.83 8.03
CA TYR A 115 5.65 12.14 9.38
C TYR A 115 4.53 12.15 10.42
N MET A 116 3.35 12.66 10.07
CA MET A 116 2.21 12.69 11.00
C MET A 116 1.77 11.27 11.39
N ILE A 117 1.72 10.35 10.42
CA ILE A 117 1.33 8.96 10.65
C ILE A 117 2.34 8.24 11.55
N ARG A 118 3.64 8.54 11.43
CA ARG A 118 4.70 7.86 12.21
C ARG A 118 4.99 8.51 13.56
N SER A 119 4.54 9.74 13.78
CA SER A 119 4.84 10.52 14.98
C SER A 119 3.64 10.68 15.92
N VAL A 120 2.46 10.21 15.54
CA VAL A 120 1.29 10.21 16.43
C VAL A 120 1.48 9.15 17.53
N PRO A 121 1.05 9.41 18.78
CA PRO A 121 1.02 8.40 19.83
C PRO A 121 0.17 7.18 19.42
N ALA A 122 0.56 6.00 19.91
CA ALA A 122 -0.23 4.78 19.75
C ALA A 122 -1.63 4.95 20.37
N ASN A 123 -2.64 4.41 19.70
CA ASN A 123 -3.98 4.27 20.26
C ASN A 123 -4.02 3.17 21.35
N SER A 124 -5.17 2.97 21.99
CA SER A 124 -5.33 1.97 23.07
C SER A 124 -5.01 0.54 22.62
N ASP A 125 -5.40 0.18 21.40
CA ASP A 125 -5.23 -1.18 20.87
C ASP A 125 -3.75 -1.45 20.55
N ASP A 126 -3.07 -0.51 19.90
CA ASP A 126 -1.65 -0.57 19.63
C ASP A 126 -0.82 -0.53 20.92
N ALA A 127 -1.21 0.29 21.91
CA ALA A 127 -0.54 0.33 23.21
C ALA A 127 -0.63 -1.01 23.94
N LEU A 128 -1.83 -1.62 23.98
CA LEU A 128 -2.02 -2.95 24.56
C LEU A 128 -1.25 -4.03 23.78
N TYR A 129 -1.23 -3.94 22.45
CA TYR A 129 -0.50 -4.89 21.62
C TYR A 129 1.02 -4.79 21.86
N CYS A 130 1.58 -3.59 21.86
CA CYS A 130 2.98 -3.34 22.20
C CYS A 130 3.34 -3.85 23.59
N TYR A 131 2.48 -3.63 24.58
CA TYR A 131 2.67 -4.15 25.93
C TYR A 131 2.77 -5.68 25.95
N LYS A 132 1.84 -6.36 25.27
CA LYS A 132 1.84 -7.83 25.17
C LYS A 132 3.07 -8.36 24.43
N LEU A 133 3.49 -7.71 23.35
CA LEU A 133 4.72 -8.07 22.61
C LEU A 133 5.95 -7.98 23.52
N ALA A 134 6.09 -6.86 24.25
CA ALA A 134 7.22 -6.61 25.14
C ALA A 134 7.31 -7.65 26.26
N GLN A 135 6.20 -7.93 26.96
CA GLN A 135 6.18 -8.95 28.02
C GLN A 135 6.59 -10.33 27.53
N ASN A 136 6.04 -10.76 26.39
CA ASN A 136 6.37 -12.06 25.81
C ASN A 136 7.83 -12.14 25.36
N ALA A 137 8.40 -11.04 24.86
CA ALA A 137 9.81 -10.98 24.50
C ALA A 137 10.71 -11.14 25.74
N VAL A 138 10.38 -10.46 26.85
CA VAL A 138 11.09 -10.62 28.12
C VAL A 138 10.97 -12.06 28.64
N HIS A 139 9.78 -12.64 28.67
CA HIS A 139 9.60 -14.03 29.11
C HIS A 139 10.41 -15.02 28.26
N GLY A 140 10.41 -14.86 26.94
CA GLY A 140 11.16 -15.74 26.05
C GLY A 140 12.67 -15.61 26.27
N ALA A 141 13.17 -14.39 26.46
CA ALA A 141 14.58 -14.14 26.77
C ALA A 141 14.97 -14.75 28.14
N MET A 142 14.12 -14.57 29.17
CA MET A 142 14.37 -15.14 30.51
C MET A 142 14.27 -16.67 30.54
N ALA A 143 13.52 -17.28 29.63
CA ALA A 143 13.48 -18.72 29.42
C ALA A 143 14.71 -19.26 28.66
N GLY A 144 15.63 -18.39 28.23
CA GLY A 144 16.86 -18.76 27.53
C GLY A 144 16.71 -18.84 26.01
N PHE A 145 15.59 -18.41 25.42
CA PHE A 145 15.46 -18.35 23.98
C PHE A 145 16.25 -17.17 23.39
N THR A 146 16.80 -17.38 22.20
CA THR A 146 17.54 -16.37 21.43
C THR A 146 17.14 -16.42 19.96
N ALA A 147 17.52 -15.39 19.19
CA ALA A 147 17.24 -15.29 17.75
C ALA A 147 15.77 -15.45 17.36
N PHE A 148 14.85 -15.03 18.23
CA PHE A 148 13.41 -15.03 17.99
C PHE A 148 12.83 -13.61 18.05
N THR A 149 11.67 -13.44 17.44
CA THR A 149 10.80 -12.27 17.65
C THR A 149 9.43 -12.73 18.11
N VAL A 150 8.61 -11.81 18.63
CA VAL A 150 7.23 -12.08 19.02
C VAL A 150 6.31 -11.48 17.97
N GLY A 151 5.31 -12.24 17.55
CA GLY A 151 4.28 -11.74 16.63
C GLY A 151 2.93 -12.40 16.87
N MET A 152 1.87 -11.77 16.35
CA MET A 152 0.52 -12.33 16.39
C MET A 152 0.25 -13.20 15.16
N VAL A 153 -0.11 -14.46 15.38
CA VAL A 153 -0.50 -15.42 14.34
C VAL A 153 -1.79 -16.10 14.79
N GLY A 154 -2.85 -16.00 13.99
CA GLY A 154 -4.14 -16.63 14.32
C GLY A 154 -4.71 -16.19 15.67
N ASN A 155 -4.62 -14.89 15.99
CA ASN A 155 -5.06 -14.30 17.27
C ASN A 155 -4.32 -14.84 18.50
N ARG A 156 -3.12 -15.41 18.33
CA ARG A 156 -2.24 -15.88 19.40
C ARG A 156 -0.88 -15.22 19.26
N LEU A 157 -0.25 -14.90 20.39
CA LEU A 157 1.13 -14.44 20.43
C LEU A 157 2.04 -15.66 20.38
N VAL A 158 3.00 -15.63 19.46
CA VAL A 158 3.92 -16.75 19.22
C VAL A 158 5.35 -16.25 19.11
N TYR A 159 6.30 -17.11 19.45
CA TYR A 159 7.71 -16.92 19.17
C TYR A 159 8.02 -17.38 17.74
N ILE A 160 8.65 -16.50 16.97
CA ILE A 160 8.96 -16.72 15.56
C ILE A 160 10.48 -16.64 15.40
N PRO A 161 11.15 -17.70 14.92
CA PRO A 161 12.56 -17.65 14.61
C PRO A 161 12.86 -16.57 13.57
N ILE A 162 13.80 -15.67 13.87
CA ILE A 162 14.17 -14.57 12.98
C ILE A 162 14.61 -15.08 11.58
N PRO A 163 15.41 -16.17 11.44
CA PRO A 163 15.80 -16.67 10.13
C PRO A 163 14.62 -17.10 9.24
N GLU A 164 13.57 -17.68 9.81
CA GLU A 164 12.39 -18.09 9.04
C GLU A 164 11.51 -16.89 8.66
N LEU A 165 11.45 -15.89 9.55
CA LEU A 165 10.74 -14.64 9.27
C LEU A 165 11.39 -13.86 8.13
N THR A 166 12.72 -13.72 8.15
CA THR A 166 13.43 -12.93 7.13
C THR A 166 13.45 -13.61 5.77
N LYS A 167 13.48 -14.95 5.71
CA LYS A 167 13.34 -15.72 4.45
C LYS A 167 12.03 -15.47 3.73
N THR A 168 10.94 -15.23 4.47
CA THR A 168 9.58 -15.06 3.93
C THR A 168 9.15 -13.60 3.87
N SER A 169 10.02 -12.67 4.23
CA SER A 169 9.80 -11.22 4.20
C SER A 169 10.14 -10.62 2.83
N PRO A 170 9.46 -9.55 2.40
CA PRO A 170 8.28 -8.94 3.02
C PRO A 170 7.01 -9.73 2.71
N ARG A 171 6.03 -9.69 3.64
CA ARG A 171 4.67 -10.12 3.32
C ARG A 171 4.00 -9.08 2.43
N THR A 172 3.38 -9.56 1.36
CA THR A 172 2.63 -8.76 0.40
C THR A 172 1.15 -9.07 0.49
N MET A 173 0.31 -8.15 0.01
CA MET A 173 -1.10 -8.41 -0.18
C MET A 173 -1.30 -9.38 -1.33
N ALA A 174 -2.30 -10.24 -1.23
CA ALA A 174 -2.73 -11.05 -2.37
C ALA A 174 -3.50 -10.16 -3.37
N PRO A 175 -3.01 -9.95 -4.60
CA PRO A 175 -3.69 -9.11 -5.61
C PRO A 175 -5.03 -9.70 -6.08
N HIS A 176 -5.20 -11.01 -5.93
CA HIS A 176 -6.47 -11.71 -6.20
C HIS A 176 -7.23 -12.04 -4.90
N GLY A 177 -6.83 -11.44 -3.78
CA GLY A 177 -7.44 -11.67 -2.47
C GLY A 177 -8.68 -10.81 -2.23
N ARG A 178 -9.49 -11.26 -1.26
CA ARG A 178 -10.74 -10.58 -0.85
C ARG A 178 -10.56 -9.11 -0.47
N THR A 179 -9.43 -8.76 0.15
CA THR A 179 -9.15 -7.36 0.53
C THR A 179 -9.04 -6.47 -0.69
N TRP A 180 -8.34 -6.90 -1.75
CA TRP A 180 -8.21 -6.12 -2.97
C TRP A 180 -9.52 -6.06 -3.75
N GLU A 181 -10.28 -7.15 -3.82
CA GLU A 181 -11.61 -7.15 -4.43
C GLU A 181 -12.55 -6.14 -3.76
N ARG A 182 -12.49 -6.01 -2.42
CA ARG A 182 -13.24 -4.98 -1.69
C ARG A 182 -12.80 -3.58 -2.06
N VAL A 183 -11.49 -3.34 -2.22
CA VAL A 183 -10.96 -2.03 -2.64
C VAL A 183 -11.50 -1.69 -4.03
N LEU A 184 -11.42 -2.62 -4.99
CA LEU A 184 -11.97 -2.44 -6.33
C LEU A 184 -13.48 -2.17 -6.31
N GLY A 185 -14.23 -2.87 -5.46
CA GLY A 185 -15.67 -2.64 -5.28
C GLY A 185 -16.00 -1.25 -4.72
N ALA A 186 -15.19 -0.76 -3.76
CA ALA A 186 -15.37 0.55 -3.15
C ALA A 186 -14.99 1.69 -4.12
N THR A 187 -13.82 1.61 -4.76
CA THR A 187 -13.31 2.67 -5.63
C THR A 187 -13.93 2.63 -7.04
N ARG A 188 -14.43 1.46 -7.46
CA ARG A 188 -14.86 1.16 -8.84
C ARG A 188 -13.77 1.41 -9.88
N GLN A 189 -12.51 1.37 -9.47
CA GLN A 189 -11.37 1.54 -10.37
C GLN A 189 -11.17 0.29 -11.26
N PRO A 190 -10.54 0.42 -12.43
CA PRO A 190 -10.16 -0.73 -13.24
C PRO A 190 -9.24 -1.68 -12.48
N ASN A 191 -9.44 -2.99 -12.68
CA ASN A 191 -8.52 -3.98 -12.13
C ASN A 191 -7.35 -4.20 -13.09
N THR A 192 -6.16 -3.77 -12.68
CA THR A 192 -4.92 -3.90 -13.48
C THR A 192 -4.17 -5.21 -13.21
N VAL A 193 -4.64 -6.04 -12.28
CA VAL A 193 -4.02 -7.32 -11.97
C VAL A 193 -4.38 -8.34 -13.05
N ASP A 194 -3.36 -9.00 -13.61
CA ASP A 194 -3.54 -10.02 -14.65
C ASP A 194 -4.31 -11.25 -14.13
N ASN A 195 -5.50 -11.50 -14.70
CA ASN A 195 -6.37 -12.61 -14.35
C ASN A 195 -5.77 -14.00 -14.65
N ASN A 196 -4.78 -14.11 -15.55
CA ASN A 196 -4.15 -15.40 -15.86
C ASN A 196 -3.28 -15.93 -14.72
N LYS A 197 -2.79 -15.08 -13.81
CA LYS A 197 -2.02 -15.49 -12.62
C LYS A 197 -2.89 -16.13 -11.52
N ARG A 198 -4.21 -15.98 -11.61
CA ARG A 198 -5.20 -16.55 -10.68
C ARG A 198 -5.22 -18.09 -10.71
N LYS A 199 -4.80 -18.72 -11.83
CA LYS A 199 -4.77 -20.19 -11.97
C LYS A 199 -3.58 -20.87 -11.27
N MET A 200 -2.50 -20.14 -10.97
CA MET A 200 -1.28 -20.73 -10.38
C MET A 200 -1.24 -20.69 -8.84
N THR A 201 -2.12 -19.92 -8.19
CA THR A 201 -2.07 -19.67 -6.74
C THR A 201 -3.02 -20.54 -5.91
N ILE A 202 -3.81 -21.41 -6.53
CA ILE A 202 -4.53 -22.47 -5.83
C ILE A 202 -3.55 -23.63 -5.57
N SER A 203 -2.59 -23.42 -4.66
CA SER A 203 -1.95 -24.56 -4.00
C SER A 203 -2.93 -25.15 -2.99
N PRO A 204 -3.07 -26.48 -2.93
CA PRO A 204 -3.97 -27.13 -1.99
C PRO A 204 -3.46 -26.84 -0.58
N VAL A 205 -4.28 -26.17 0.21
CA VAL A 205 -4.11 -26.12 1.66
C VAL A 205 -4.41 -27.54 2.16
N ILE A 206 -3.35 -28.26 2.56
CA ILE A 206 -3.44 -29.44 3.42
C ILE A 206 -3.47 -28.95 4.86
#